data_AF-A0A9N8MF75-F1
#
_entry.id   AF-A0A9N8MF75-F1
#
_cell.length_a   1.000
_cell.length_b   1.000
_cell.length_c   1.000
_cell.angle_alpha   90.00
_cell.angle_beta   90.00
_cell.angle_gamma   90.00
#
_symmetry.space_group_name_H-M   'P 1'
#
loop_
_entity.id
_entity.type
_entity.pdbx_description
1 polymer ?
#
loop_
_entity_poly.entity_id
_entity_poly.type
_entity_poly.pdbx_seq_one_letter_code
_entity_poly.pdbx_strand_id
1 'polypeptide(L)'
;MPPIGTTLNWDARAPVISVLLAQAAVLHPNSGLNLTRFQSDTEAWLDPFAKGSASRGSSVTFTPGGLAWWQGYSSSSSLNPAINAAAVALVYSGFATGNKASTYLSFAHSQIDYVLGKNPMNGVYMVGQSPDSAENPHSAMASGGTDIGNIDNNHPVEAHVLYGALVGGPNHKDRYHDIRSDYTQTELALDLQAGLVFLAASQLANSTATQPFYRKRLVSLVLVASSSSVG
;
A
#
# COMPACT_ATOMS: atom_id res chain seq x y z
N MET A 1 -5.66 6.61 24.30
CA MET A 1 -5.58 7.28 23.00
C MET A 1 -4.34 6.75 22.31
N PRO A 2 -4.42 6.14 21.11
CA PRO A 2 -3.21 5.89 20.33
C PRO A 2 -2.49 7.24 20.15
N PRO A 3 -1.17 7.34 20.34
CA PRO A 3 -0.46 8.58 20.11
C PRO A 3 -0.78 9.12 18.71
N ILE A 4 -1.15 10.40 18.62
CA ILE A 4 -1.40 11.07 17.35
C ILE A 4 -0.14 10.89 16.51
N GLY A 5 -0.27 10.19 15.38
CA GLY A 5 0.83 9.94 14.46
C GLY A 5 1.53 8.58 14.55
N THR A 6 1.01 7.63 15.34
CA THR A 6 1.51 6.24 15.35
C THR A 6 1.21 5.54 14.02
N THR A 7 2.16 4.77 13.48
CA THR A 7 1.93 3.91 12.32
C THR A 7 1.38 2.55 12.74
N LEU A 8 0.61 1.89 11.88
CA LEU A 8 0.37 0.45 12.01
C LEU A 8 1.55 -0.29 11.38
N ASN A 9 2.23 -1.12 12.16
CA ASN A 9 3.30 -2.00 11.69
C ASN A 9 3.44 -3.22 12.62
N TRP A 10 4.48 -4.02 12.40
CA TRP A 10 4.77 -5.20 13.21
C TRP A 10 5.13 -4.89 14.68
N ASP A 11 5.36 -3.64 15.07
CA ASP A 11 5.70 -3.23 16.44
C ASP A 11 4.53 -2.47 17.12
N ALA A 12 3.80 -1.65 16.37
CA ALA A 12 2.73 -0.80 16.88
C ALA A 12 1.35 -1.17 16.30
N ARG A 13 0.41 -1.52 17.19
CA ARG A 13 -0.95 -1.96 16.85
C ARG A 13 -2.04 -0.97 17.29
N ALA A 14 -1.62 0.10 17.98
CA ALA A 14 -2.53 1.06 18.59
C ALA A 14 -3.58 1.64 17.62
N PRO A 15 -3.26 1.94 16.33
CA PRO A 15 -4.25 2.42 15.37
C PRO A 15 -5.45 1.51 15.11
N VAL A 16 -5.31 0.20 15.30
CA VAL A 16 -6.34 -0.80 14.91
C VAL A 16 -7.26 -1.15 16.08
N ILE A 17 -6.81 -0.94 17.32
CA ILE A 17 -7.57 -1.31 18.52
C ILE A 17 -8.94 -0.60 18.54
N SER A 18 -8.97 0.71 18.27
CA SER A 18 -10.22 1.48 18.24
C SER A 18 -11.13 1.07 17.08
N VAL A 19 -10.56 0.69 15.94
CA VAL A 19 -11.31 0.22 14.76
C VAL A 19 -12.04 -1.07 15.09
N LEU A 20 -11.34 -2.04 15.69
CA LEU A 20 -11.93 -3.33 16.07
C LEU A 20 -12.98 -3.17 17.18
N LEU A 21 -12.74 -2.29 18.16
CA LEU A 21 -13.71 -2.02 19.22
C LEU A 21 -14.95 -1.28 18.70
N ALA A 22 -14.78 -0.36 17.74
CA ALA A 22 -15.91 0.27 17.06
C ALA A 22 -16.71 -0.76 16.25
N GLN A 23 -16.03 -1.64 15.49
CA GLN A 23 -16.67 -2.72 14.76
C GLN A 23 -17.45 -3.67 15.68
N ALA A 24 -16.84 -4.09 16.79
CA ALA A 24 -17.48 -4.95 17.79
C ALA A 24 -18.71 -4.27 18.41
N ALA A 25 -18.63 -2.97 18.70
CA ALA A 25 -19.77 -2.21 19.23
C ALA A 25 -20.92 -2.08 18.21
N VAL A 26 -20.60 -1.96 16.91
CA VAL A 26 -21.62 -1.99 15.83
C VAL A 26 -22.26 -3.36 15.69
N LEU A 27 -21.46 -4.44 15.70
CA LEU A 27 -21.95 -5.82 15.53
C LEU A 27 -22.67 -6.35 16.78
N HIS A 28 -22.34 -5.83 17.96
CA HIS A 28 -22.91 -6.23 19.24
C HIS A 28 -23.38 -5.02 20.05
N PRO A 29 -24.54 -4.41 19.71
CA PRO A 29 -25.02 -3.19 20.38
C PRO A 29 -25.24 -3.34 21.90
N ASN A 30 -25.48 -4.56 22.38
CA ASN A 30 -25.71 -4.86 23.80
C ASN A 30 -24.43 -5.19 24.58
N SER A 31 -23.25 -5.07 23.96
CA SER A 31 -21.95 -5.38 24.60
C SER A 31 -21.54 -4.40 25.70
N GLY A 32 -22.20 -3.24 25.81
CA GLY A 32 -21.80 -2.15 26.70
C GLY A 32 -20.58 -1.36 26.19
N LEU A 33 -20.08 -1.66 24.99
CA LEU A 33 -18.98 -0.92 24.37
C LEU A 33 -19.41 0.49 23.98
N ASN A 34 -18.56 1.48 24.24
CA ASN A 34 -18.81 2.87 23.88
C ASN A 34 -18.45 3.13 22.42
N LEU A 35 -19.41 2.91 21.51
CA LEU A 35 -19.24 3.11 20.08
C LEU A 35 -18.72 4.52 19.74
N THR A 36 -19.36 5.56 20.27
CA THR A 36 -19.01 6.96 19.99
C THR A 36 -17.56 7.27 20.32
N ARG A 37 -17.07 6.74 21.45
CA ARG A 37 -15.66 6.88 21.85
C ARG A 37 -14.73 6.22 20.84
N PHE A 38 -14.99 4.97 20.47
CA PHE A 38 -14.11 4.21 19.57
C PHE A 38 -14.14 4.74 18.13
N GLN A 39 -15.28 5.26 17.68
CA GLN A 39 -15.37 6.01 16.43
C GLN A 39 -14.52 7.28 16.50
N SER A 40 -14.68 8.09 17.56
CA SER A 40 -13.88 9.30 17.75
C SER A 40 -12.37 9.03 17.75
N ASP A 41 -11.93 7.98 18.47
CA ASP A 41 -10.51 7.59 18.53
C ASP A 41 -9.98 7.14 17.16
N THR A 42 -10.78 6.39 16.39
CA THR A 42 -10.40 5.92 15.05
C THR A 42 -10.32 7.05 14.05
N GLU A 43 -11.31 7.94 14.08
CA GLU A 43 -11.40 9.08 13.17
C GLU A 43 -10.32 10.12 13.46
N ALA A 44 -9.96 10.32 14.73
CA ALA A 44 -8.82 11.15 15.12
C ALA A 44 -7.50 10.65 14.54
N TRP A 45 -7.37 9.34 14.30
CA TRP A 45 -6.19 8.76 13.64
C TRP A 45 -6.26 8.84 12.11
N LEU A 46 -7.42 8.58 11.49
CA LEU A 46 -7.59 8.58 10.03
C LEU A 46 -7.71 9.98 9.40
N ASP A 47 -8.46 10.88 10.02
CA ASP A 47 -8.80 12.21 9.49
C ASP A 47 -7.57 13.06 9.09
N PRO A 48 -6.43 13.01 9.79
CA PRO A 48 -5.24 13.77 9.41
C PRO A 48 -4.64 13.45 8.05
N PHE A 49 -4.94 12.31 7.44
CA PHE A 49 -4.36 11.91 6.15
C PHE A 49 -5.36 11.39 5.11
N ALA A 50 -6.56 10.97 5.53
CA ALA A 50 -7.52 10.31 4.64
C ALA A 50 -8.04 11.17 3.48
N LYS A 51 -7.84 12.49 3.50
CA LYS A 51 -8.18 13.36 2.36
C LYS A 51 -7.11 13.41 1.27
N GLY A 52 -6.05 12.61 1.39
CA GLY A 52 -4.88 12.67 0.49
C GLY A 52 -3.99 13.89 0.74
N SER A 53 -4.16 14.54 1.89
CA SER A 53 -3.40 15.71 2.33
C SER A 53 -3.17 15.64 3.82
N ALA A 54 -1.96 15.97 4.26
CA ALA A 54 -1.61 16.00 5.68
C ALA A 54 -2.18 17.22 6.39
N SER A 55 -2.88 17.01 7.51
CA SER A 55 -3.16 18.09 8.46
C SER A 55 -1.85 18.66 9.01
N ARG A 56 -1.82 19.98 9.28
CA ARG A 56 -0.64 20.66 9.84
C ARG A 56 -0.19 19.97 11.14
N GLY A 57 1.07 19.55 11.20
CA GLY A 57 1.66 18.86 12.36
C GLY A 57 1.40 17.34 12.41
N SER A 58 0.80 16.76 11.37
CA SER A 58 0.70 15.30 11.23
C SER A 58 2.08 14.65 11.03
N SER A 59 2.28 13.45 11.59
CA SER A 59 3.46 12.61 11.30
C SER A 59 3.40 11.96 9.91
N VAL A 60 2.24 12.06 9.25
CA VAL A 60 2.01 11.59 7.89
C VAL A 60 2.11 12.77 6.94
N THR A 61 2.99 12.66 5.96
CA THR A 61 3.09 13.55 4.79
C THR A 61 2.70 12.78 3.53
N PHE A 62 2.77 13.41 2.36
CA PHE A 62 2.57 12.74 1.08
C PHE A 62 3.73 13.04 0.14
N THR A 63 4.13 12.05 -0.65
CA THR A 63 5.03 12.28 -1.79
C THR A 63 4.32 13.13 -2.86
N PRO A 64 5.06 13.77 -3.79
CA PRO A 64 4.45 14.45 -4.93
C PRO A 64 3.45 13.60 -5.72
N GLY A 65 3.68 12.28 -5.81
CA GLY A 65 2.80 11.31 -6.46
C GLY A 65 1.61 10.83 -5.63
N GLY A 66 1.48 11.25 -4.36
CA GLY A 66 0.33 10.92 -3.51
C GLY A 66 0.46 9.65 -2.67
N LEU A 67 1.67 9.11 -2.50
CA LEU A 67 1.94 8.04 -1.53
C LEU A 67 1.98 8.63 -0.12
N ALA A 68 1.20 8.05 0.80
CA ALA A 68 1.24 8.40 2.20
C ALA A 68 2.60 8.04 2.81
N TRP A 69 3.21 8.98 3.53
CA TRP A 69 4.58 8.90 4.01
C TRP A 69 4.65 9.15 5.51
N TRP A 70 4.94 8.11 6.29
CA TRP A 70 5.14 8.22 7.73
C TRP A 70 6.59 8.61 8.04
N GLN A 71 6.76 9.77 8.66
CA GLN A 71 8.07 10.23 9.13
C GLN A 71 8.67 9.20 10.09
N GLY A 72 9.92 8.80 9.84
CA GLY A 72 10.64 7.81 10.63
C GLY A 72 10.40 6.34 10.26
N TYR A 73 9.42 6.03 9.40
CA TYR A 73 9.14 4.65 8.97
C TYR A 73 9.23 4.46 7.46
N SER A 74 8.65 5.37 6.67
CA SER A 74 8.62 5.24 5.21
C SER A 74 9.99 5.36 4.55
N SER A 75 11.02 5.82 5.26
CA SER A 75 12.40 5.86 4.77
C SER A 75 13.04 4.48 4.62
N SER A 76 12.50 3.45 5.27
CA SER A 76 13.03 2.08 5.22
C SER A 76 12.10 1.12 4.46
N SER A 77 10.81 1.47 4.34
CA SER A 77 9.83 0.78 3.52
C SER A 77 8.61 1.68 3.38
N SER A 78 8.45 2.34 2.24
CA SER A 78 7.45 3.39 2.07
C SER A 78 6.04 2.83 1.87
N LEU A 79 5.92 1.70 1.19
CA LEU A 79 4.62 1.06 0.90
C LEU A 79 4.02 0.36 2.11
N ASN A 80 4.84 -0.13 3.06
CA ASN A 80 4.35 -0.84 4.25
C ASN A 80 3.35 0.00 5.08
N PRO A 81 3.73 1.17 5.64
CA PRO A 81 2.82 1.94 6.47
C PRO A 81 1.62 2.48 5.66
N ALA A 82 1.83 2.82 4.39
CA ALA A 82 0.78 3.30 3.49
C ALA A 82 -0.31 2.24 3.25
N ILE A 83 0.09 1.01 2.92
CA ILE A 83 -0.82 -0.10 2.66
C ILE A 83 -1.49 -0.60 3.93
N ASN A 84 -0.77 -0.62 5.06
CA ASN A 84 -1.37 -0.91 6.35
C ASN A 84 -2.45 0.12 6.72
N ALA A 85 -2.18 1.42 6.53
CA ALA A 85 -3.18 2.45 6.80
C ALA A 85 -4.37 2.39 5.83
N ALA A 86 -4.12 2.11 4.55
CA ALA A 86 -5.18 1.87 3.57
C ALA A 86 -6.09 0.71 4.00
N ALA A 87 -5.52 -0.40 4.50
CA ALA A 87 -6.30 -1.54 5.00
C ALA A 87 -7.21 -1.15 6.17
N VAL A 88 -6.69 -0.37 7.13
CA VAL A 88 -7.49 0.12 8.25
C VAL A 88 -8.61 1.06 7.79
N ALA A 89 -8.29 2.00 6.90
CA ALA A 89 -9.25 2.93 6.33
C ALA A 89 -10.37 2.18 5.59
N LEU A 90 -10.03 1.14 4.83
CA LEU A 90 -11.00 0.30 4.14
C LEU A 90 -11.93 -0.42 5.11
N VAL A 91 -11.38 -1.07 6.14
CA VAL A 91 -12.19 -1.77 7.16
C VAL A 91 -13.13 -0.79 7.86
N TYR A 92 -12.62 0.35 8.34
CA TYR A 92 -13.42 1.33 9.05
C TYR A 92 -14.49 1.97 8.13
N SER A 93 -14.20 2.13 6.84
CA SER A 93 -15.16 2.72 5.88
C SER A 93 -16.49 1.98 5.81
N GLY A 94 -16.50 0.65 6.06
CA GLY A 94 -17.70 -0.18 6.02
C GLY A 94 -18.72 0.13 7.14
N PHE A 95 -18.31 0.83 8.19
CA PHE A 95 -19.19 1.21 9.31
C PHE A 95 -18.96 2.66 9.79
N ALA A 96 -18.19 3.45 9.04
CA ALA A 96 -18.10 4.89 9.22
C ALA A 96 -19.41 5.56 8.80
N THR A 97 -19.71 6.72 9.40
CA THR A 97 -20.95 7.46 9.13
C THR A 97 -20.71 8.66 8.21
N GLY A 98 -21.76 9.07 7.48
CA GLY A 98 -21.73 10.26 6.64
C GLY A 98 -20.68 10.22 5.52
N ASN A 99 -20.04 11.36 5.25
CA ASN A 99 -19.03 11.48 4.18
C ASN A 99 -17.71 10.77 4.49
N LYS A 100 -17.49 10.37 5.75
CA LYS A 100 -16.25 9.73 6.20
C LYS A 100 -16.04 8.36 5.54
N ALA A 101 -17.10 7.57 5.38
CA ALA A 101 -17.05 6.29 4.68
C ALA A 101 -16.44 6.44 3.28
N SER A 102 -16.97 7.36 2.47
CA SER A 102 -16.45 7.62 1.12
C SER A 102 -15.02 8.18 1.12
N THR A 103 -14.66 8.98 2.12
CA THR A 103 -13.32 9.57 2.25
C THR A 103 -12.28 8.49 2.53
N TYR A 104 -12.52 7.62 3.51
CA TYR A 104 -11.61 6.54 3.87
C TYR A 104 -11.48 5.49 2.77
N LEU A 105 -12.59 5.15 2.11
CA LEU A 105 -12.57 4.25 0.97
C LEU A 105 -11.74 4.84 -0.20
N SER A 106 -11.90 6.13 -0.48
CA SER A 106 -11.12 6.80 -1.54
C SER A 106 -9.63 6.85 -1.23
N PHE A 107 -9.26 7.06 0.03
CA PHE A 107 -7.86 6.96 0.48
C PHE A 107 -7.32 5.54 0.30
N ALA A 108 -8.05 4.52 0.74
CA ALA A 108 -7.60 3.13 0.59
C ALA A 108 -7.35 2.78 -0.88
N HIS A 109 -8.29 3.14 -1.77
CA HIS A 109 -8.14 2.93 -3.21
C HIS A 109 -6.97 3.71 -3.80
N SER A 110 -6.70 4.95 -3.35
CA SER A 110 -5.60 5.73 -3.92
C SER A 110 -4.23 5.11 -3.63
N GLN A 111 -4.04 4.49 -2.46
CA GLN A 111 -2.77 3.82 -2.13
C GLN A 111 -2.61 2.50 -2.91
N ILE A 112 -3.70 1.77 -3.16
CA ILE A 112 -3.69 0.58 -4.02
C ILE A 112 -3.39 0.96 -5.47
N ASP A 113 -4.08 1.99 -5.98
CA ASP A 113 -3.83 2.55 -7.31
C ASP A 113 -2.35 2.93 -7.48
N TYR A 114 -1.75 3.55 -6.45
CA TYR A 114 -0.34 3.91 -6.44
C TYR A 114 0.56 2.68 -6.57
N VAL A 115 0.32 1.62 -5.78
CA VAL A 115 1.04 0.33 -5.90
C VAL A 115 0.90 -0.28 -7.29
N LEU A 116 -0.28 -0.14 -7.91
CA LEU A 116 -0.63 -0.72 -9.20
C LEU A 116 -0.36 0.20 -10.40
N GLY A 117 0.55 1.18 -10.24
CA GLY A 117 1.10 1.97 -11.34
C GLY A 117 0.56 3.38 -11.50
N LYS A 118 -0.39 3.84 -10.68
CA LYS A 118 -0.83 5.24 -10.68
C LYS A 118 0.11 6.09 -9.83
N ASN A 119 1.36 6.16 -10.27
CA ASN A 119 2.44 6.89 -9.62
C ASN A 119 3.33 7.55 -10.69
N PRO A 120 4.20 8.51 -10.32
CA PRO A 120 5.02 9.24 -11.29
C PRO A 120 5.94 8.37 -12.16
N MET A 121 6.33 7.20 -11.69
CA MET A 121 7.17 6.25 -12.44
C MET A 121 6.35 5.34 -13.37
N ASN A 122 5.01 5.34 -13.24
CA ASN A 122 4.11 4.36 -13.82
C ASN A 122 4.51 2.89 -13.55
N GLY A 123 5.29 2.64 -12.50
CA GLY A 123 5.82 1.32 -12.16
C GLY A 123 4.85 0.54 -11.27
N VAL A 124 4.77 -0.78 -11.44
CA VAL A 124 3.94 -1.65 -10.61
C VAL A 124 4.80 -2.24 -9.50
N TYR A 125 4.54 -1.89 -8.25
CA TYR A 125 5.38 -2.33 -7.11
C TYR A 125 5.02 -3.73 -6.57
N MET A 126 4.16 -4.46 -7.29
CA MET A 126 3.83 -5.85 -7.00
C MET A 126 4.51 -6.75 -8.04
N VAL A 127 5.39 -7.63 -7.58
CA VAL A 127 6.21 -8.51 -8.42
C VAL A 127 5.33 -9.46 -9.24
N GLY A 128 5.64 -9.57 -10.53
CA GLY A 128 4.96 -10.48 -11.47
C GLY A 128 3.51 -10.12 -11.81
N GLN A 129 3.03 -8.93 -11.44
CA GLN A 129 1.64 -8.50 -11.68
C GLN A 129 1.42 -7.92 -13.09
N SER A 130 2.43 -7.32 -13.69
CA SER A 130 2.44 -6.66 -15.01
C SER A 130 3.86 -6.73 -15.61
N PRO A 131 4.06 -6.53 -16.93
CA PRO A 131 5.40 -6.39 -17.51
C PRO A 131 6.23 -5.21 -16.97
N ASP A 132 5.60 -4.27 -16.27
CA ASP A 132 6.25 -3.11 -15.61
C ASP A 132 6.38 -3.29 -14.09
N SER A 133 6.25 -4.54 -13.64
CA SER A 133 6.40 -4.88 -12.23
C SER A 133 7.85 -4.74 -11.78
N ALA A 134 8.06 -4.54 -10.48
CA ALA A 134 9.36 -4.80 -9.87
C ALA A 134 9.80 -6.25 -10.19
N GLU A 135 11.05 -6.41 -10.59
CA GLU A 135 11.63 -7.67 -11.03
C GLU A 135 12.80 -8.12 -10.15
N ASN A 136 13.40 -7.22 -9.36
CA ASN A 136 14.60 -7.47 -8.54
C ASN A 136 14.41 -7.24 -7.04
N PRO A 137 13.43 -7.90 -6.40
CA PRO A 137 13.31 -7.85 -4.95
C PRO A 137 14.56 -8.36 -4.23
N HIS A 138 14.87 -7.81 -3.05
CA HIS A 138 15.98 -8.23 -2.19
C HIS A 138 15.75 -9.64 -1.61
N SER A 139 15.91 -10.70 -2.40
CA SER A 139 15.64 -12.07 -2.00
C SER A 139 16.75 -13.03 -2.41
N ALA A 140 17.45 -13.58 -1.42
CA ALA A 140 18.45 -14.62 -1.66
C ALA A 140 17.85 -15.84 -2.39
N MET A 141 16.63 -16.24 -2.01
CA MET A 141 15.97 -17.40 -2.63
C MET A 141 15.54 -17.14 -4.07
N ALA A 142 14.99 -15.96 -4.35
CA ALA A 142 14.55 -15.64 -5.71
C ALA A 142 15.73 -15.40 -6.66
N SER A 143 16.88 -15.00 -6.13
CA SER A 143 18.05 -14.66 -6.95
C SER A 143 18.56 -15.87 -7.73
N GLY A 144 18.36 -17.07 -7.19
CA GLY A 144 18.88 -18.33 -7.71
C GLY A 144 20.41 -18.42 -7.73
N GLY A 145 21.11 -17.41 -7.22
CA GLY A 145 22.58 -17.38 -7.19
C GLY A 145 23.13 -18.24 -6.04
N THR A 146 24.31 -18.80 -6.27
CA THR A 146 25.02 -19.65 -5.28
C THR A 146 26.28 -19.00 -4.71
N ASP A 147 26.63 -17.79 -5.17
CA ASP A 147 27.79 -17.03 -4.73
C ASP A 147 27.34 -15.70 -4.10
N ILE A 148 27.43 -15.63 -2.78
CA ILE A 148 27.03 -14.44 -2.00
C ILE A 148 27.84 -13.21 -2.41
N GLY A 149 29.12 -13.38 -2.78
CA GLY A 149 29.99 -12.27 -3.18
C GLY A 149 29.65 -11.67 -4.54
N ASN A 150 28.83 -12.37 -5.33
CA ASN A 150 28.41 -11.96 -6.67
C ASN A 150 26.88 -12.02 -6.85
N ILE A 151 26.14 -12.05 -5.74
CA ILE A 151 24.70 -12.31 -5.75
C ILE A 151 23.93 -11.27 -6.55
N ASP A 152 24.40 -10.02 -6.59
CA ASP A 152 23.76 -8.91 -7.32
C ASP A 152 23.98 -8.96 -8.85
N ASN A 153 25.03 -9.63 -9.32
CA ASN A 153 25.35 -9.65 -10.75
C ASN A 153 25.03 -11.00 -11.41
N ASN A 154 24.91 -12.08 -10.64
CA ASN A 154 24.65 -13.42 -11.18
C ASN A 154 23.62 -14.18 -10.32
N HIS A 155 22.35 -14.25 -10.73
CA HIS A 155 21.78 -13.67 -11.96
C HIS A 155 21.52 -12.16 -11.83
N PRO A 156 21.67 -11.35 -12.90
CA PRO A 156 21.44 -9.90 -12.83
C PRO A 156 19.96 -9.52 -12.63
N VAL A 157 19.05 -10.46 -12.93
CA VAL A 157 17.63 -10.41 -12.57
C VAL A 157 17.29 -11.63 -11.73
N GLU A 158 16.25 -11.59 -10.87
CA GLU A 158 15.83 -12.77 -10.11
C GLU A 158 15.59 -13.98 -11.03
N ALA A 159 16.17 -15.12 -10.68
CA ALA A 159 15.95 -16.38 -11.40
C ALA A 159 14.54 -16.96 -11.18
N HIS A 160 13.89 -16.57 -10.08
CA HIS A 160 12.54 -17.01 -9.72
C HIS A 160 11.64 -15.80 -9.43
N VAL A 161 10.45 -15.81 -10.00
CA VAL A 161 9.49 -14.71 -9.81
C VAL A 161 8.71 -14.92 -8.50
N LEU A 162 8.83 -13.96 -7.58
CA LEU A 162 8.05 -13.92 -6.33
C LEU A 162 6.66 -13.30 -6.56
N TYR A 163 5.79 -14.01 -7.29
CA TYR A 163 4.47 -13.52 -7.65
C TYR A 163 3.69 -12.96 -6.45
N GLY A 164 3.18 -11.73 -6.62
CA GLY A 164 2.35 -11.06 -5.62
C GLY A 164 3.13 -10.38 -4.49
N ALA A 165 4.47 -10.49 -4.45
CA ALA A 165 5.27 -9.80 -3.46
C ALA A 165 5.22 -8.28 -3.67
N LEU A 166 4.84 -7.54 -2.64
CA LEU A 166 4.98 -6.10 -2.54
C LEU A 166 6.40 -5.76 -2.07
N VAL A 167 7.11 -4.95 -2.83
CA VAL A 167 8.44 -4.43 -2.46
C VAL A 167 8.33 -3.23 -1.50
N GLY A 168 9.45 -2.79 -0.93
CA GLY A 168 9.51 -1.64 -0.01
C GLY A 168 9.01 -0.33 -0.62
N GLY A 169 9.25 -0.11 -1.92
CA GLY A 169 8.70 0.98 -2.71
C GLY A 169 9.59 2.21 -2.85
N PRO A 170 9.07 3.32 -3.42
CA PRO A 170 9.88 4.46 -3.81
C PRO A 170 10.32 5.31 -2.62
N ASN A 171 11.30 6.18 -2.85
CA ASN A 171 11.67 7.23 -1.89
C ASN A 171 10.65 8.39 -1.84
N HIS A 172 10.90 9.38 -0.97
CA HIS A 172 9.98 10.51 -0.74
C HIS A 172 9.73 11.42 -1.97
N LYS A 173 10.50 11.24 -3.06
CA LYS A 173 10.34 11.94 -4.34
C LYS A 173 9.73 11.05 -5.43
N ASP A 174 9.10 9.96 -5.03
CA ASP A 174 8.48 8.96 -5.92
C ASP A 174 9.49 8.24 -6.84
N ARG A 175 10.79 8.27 -6.53
CA ARG A 175 11.80 7.56 -7.34
C ARG A 175 11.99 6.16 -6.79
N TYR A 176 11.86 5.18 -7.66
CA TYR A 176 12.10 3.77 -7.40
C TYR A 176 13.24 3.27 -8.29
N HIS A 177 14.15 2.48 -7.71
CA HIS A 177 15.21 1.80 -8.44
C HIS A 177 15.12 0.30 -8.15
N ASP A 178 14.91 -0.49 -9.19
CA ASP A 178 14.74 -1.94 -9.09
C ASP A 178 16.11 -2.63 -9.02
N ILE A 179 16.79 -2.42 -7.89
CA ILE A 179 18.14 -2.90 -7.63
C ILE A 179 18.08 -3.84 -6.42
N ARG A 180 18.49 -5.11 -6.62
CA ARG A 180 18.48 -6.14 -5.56
C ARG A 180 19.13 -5.65 -4.27
N SER A 181 20.29 -5.01 -4.33
CA SER A 181 21.01 -4.53 -3.14
C SER A 181 20.42 -3.28 -2.47
N ASP A 182 19.42 -2.61 -3.08
CA ASP A 182 18.66 -1.54 -2.43
C ASP A 182 17.58 -2.11 -1.51
N TYR A 183 18.00 -2.72 -0.41
CA TYR A 183 17.13 -3.31 0.63
C TYR A 183 16.13 -2.30 1.25
N THR A 184 16.19 -1.01 0.93
CA THR A 184 15.14 -0.08 1.36
C THR A 184 13.96 -0.11 0.39
N GLN A 185 14.24 -0.12 -0.92
CA GLN A 185 13.21 -0.03 -1.95
C GLN A 185 12.75 -1.41 -2.44
N THR A 186 13.66 -2.38 -2.52
CA THR A 186 13.39 -3.70 -3.12
C THR A 186 13.14 -4.81 -2.10
N GLU A 187 13.29 -4.53 -0.80
CA GLU A 187 12.99 -5.50 0.26
C GLU A 187 11.54 -5.97 0.23
N LEU A 188 11.34 -7.23 0.59
CA LEU A 188 10.03 -7.80 0.83
C LEU A 188 10.00 -8.44 2.21
N ALA A 189 8.84 -8.39 2.86
CA ALA A 189 8.62 -9.12 4.10
C ALA A 189 7.16 -9.50 4.26
N LEU A 190 6.87 -10.40 5.20
CA LEU A 190 5.51 -10.85 5.48
C LEU A 190 4.61 -9.69 5.96
N ASP A 191 5.14 -8.77 6.76
CA ASP A 191 4.38 -7.63 7.28
C ASP A 191 4.08 -6.59 6.20
N LEU A 192 4.88 -6.50 5.12
CA LEU A 192 4.57 -5.70 3.93
C LEU A 192 3.32 -6.24 3.21
N GLN A 193 3.15 -7.56 3.20
CA GLN A 193 2.04 -8.20 2.48
C GLN A 193 0.73 -8.19 3.28
N ALA A 194 0.81 -8.06 4.61
CA ALA A 194 -0.34 -8.25 5.50
C ALA A 194 -1.52 -7.32 5.14
N GLY A 195 -1.28 -6.01 5.05
CA GLY A 195 -2.32 -5.04 4.66
C GLY A 195 -2.84 -5.26 3.24
N LEU A 196 -1.97 -5.66 2.31
CA LEU A 196 -2.32 -5.90 0.91
C LEU A 196 -3.33 -7.04 0.76
N VAL A 197 -3.16 -8.14 1.51
CA VAL A 197 -4.08 -9.28 1.49
C VAL A 197 -5.50 -8.85 1.93
N PHE A 198 -5.61 -8.05 2.99
CA PHE A 198 -6.91 -7.51 3.43
C PHE A 198 -7.57 -6.62 2.37
N LEU A 199 -6.79 -5.72 1.76
CA LEU A 199 -7.26 -4.84 0.70
C LEU A 199 -7.74 -5.63 -0.53
N ALA A 200 -7.00 -6.64 -0.95
CA ALA A 200 -7.36 -7.49 -2.09
C ALA A 200 -8.63 -8.29 -1.79
N ALA A 201 -8.71 -8.94 -0.63
CA ALA A 201 -9.90 -9.70 -0.22
C ALA A 201 -11.16 -8.83 -0.17
N SER A 202 -11.05 -7.62 0.39
CA SER A 202 -12.19 -6.70 0.50
C SER A 202 -12.65 -6.18 -0.86
N GLN A 203 -11.73 -5.85 -1.77
CA GLN A 203 -12.11 -5.45 -3.14
C GLN A 203 -12.83 -6.57 -3.90
N LEU A 204 -12.41 -7.82 -3.71
CA LEU A 204 -13.08 -8.99 -4.30
C LEU A 204 -14.48 -9.19 -3.69
N ALA A 205 -14.60 -9.13 -2.36
CA ALA A 205 -15.87 -9.33 -1.67
C ALA A 205 -16.92 -8.27 -2.03
N ASN A 206 -16.49 -7.02 -2.23
CA ASN A 206 -17.40 -5.90 -2.48
C ASN A 206 -17.66 -5.65 -3.98
N SER A 207 -17.05 -6.42 -4.88
CA SER A 207 -17.10 -6.18 -6.34
C SER A 207 -16.72 -4.73 -6.74
N THR A 208 -15.95 -4.05 -5.89
CA THR A 208 -15.49 -2.67 -6.13
C THR A 208 -14.18 -2.62 -6.89
N ALA A 209 -13.61 -3.79 -7.22
CA ALA A 209 -12.41 -3.90 -8.04
C ALA A 209 -12.64 -3.29 -9.42
N THR A 210 -12.21 -2.04 -9.58
CA THR A 210 -12.12 -1.42 -10.90
C THR A 210 -10.88 -1.95 -11.63
N GLN A 211 -10.91 -1.90 -12.96
CA GLN A 211 -9.76 -2.34 -13.75
C GLN A 211 -8.50 -1.56 -13.31
N PRO A 212 -7.42 -2.26 -12.90
CA PRO A 212 -6.26 -1.61 -12.31
C PRO A 212 -5.56 -0.72 -13.34
N PHE A 213 -4.90 0.35 -12.85
CA PHE A 213 -4.32 1.39 -13.70
C PHE A 213 -3.38 0.84 -14.77
N TYR A 214 -2.49 -0.09 -14.41
CA TYR A 214 -1.56 -0.71 -15.36
C TYR A 214 -2.26 -1.39 -16.56
N ARG A 215 -3.45 -2.00 -16.38
CA ARG A 215 -4.19 -2.61 -17.50
C ARG A 215 -4.76 -1.58 -18.46
N LYS A 216 -5.24 -0.43 -17.96
CA LYS A 216 -5.73 0.65 -18.83
C LYS A 216 -4.61 1.16 -19.75
N ARG A 217 -3.38 1.24 -19.22
CA ARG A 217 -2.20 1.63 -19.98
C ARG A 217 -1.82 0.60 -21.05
N LEU A 218 -1.81 -0.68 -20.70
CA LEU A 218 -1.48 -1.76 -21.64
C LEU A 218 -2.41 -1.79 -22.85
N VAL A 219 -3.71 -1.57 -22.65
CA VAL A 219 -4.69 -1.48 -23.74
C VAL A 219 -4.40 -0.27 -24.64
N SER A 220 -4.10 0.90 -24.06
CA SER A 220 -3.71 2.09 -24.84
C SER A 220 -2.42 1.89 -25.63
N LEU A 221 -1.41 1.22 -25.06
CA LEU A 221 -0.15 0.92 -25.75
C LEU A 221 -0.35 -0.01 -26.96
N VAL A 222 -1.18 -1.05 -26.81
CA VAL A 222 -1.49 -1.99 -27.90
C VAL A 222 -2.28 -1.28 -29.03
N LEU A 223 -3.20 -0.37 -28.69
CA LEU A 223 -3.94 0.43 -29.66
C LEU A 223 -3.04 1.42 -30.42
N VAL A 224 -2.06 2.05 -29.75
CA VAL A 224 -1.10 2.93 -30.41
C VAL A 224 -0.15 2.13 -31.31
N ALA A 225 0.37 0.99 -30.84
CA ALA A 225 1.28 0.14 -31.62
C ALA A 225 0.63 -0.49 -32.87
N SER A 226 -0.69 -0.68 -32.88
CA SER A 226 -1.44 -1.16 -34.04
C SER A 226 -1.81 -0.05 -35.04
N SER A 227 -1.71 1.21 -34.65
CA SER A 227 -1.94 2.37 -35.52
C SER A 227 -0.67 2.85 -36.25
N SER A 228 0.51 2.52 -35.75
CA SER A 228 1.81 2.88 -36.31
C SER A 228 2.40 1.84 -37.28
N SER A 229 1.73 0.70 -37.49
CA SER A 229 2.11 -0.36 -38.44
C SER A 229 1.39 -0.28 -39.79
N VAL A 230 0.64 0.80 -40.05
CA VAL A 230 -0.13 1.03 -41.30
C VAL A 230 0.33 2.32 -42.02
N GLY A 231 1.57 2.77 -41.79
CA GLY A 231 2.16 3.96 -42.41
C GLY A 231 3.27 3.62 -43.39
#